data_AF-A0A1F9KFM9-F1
#
_entry.id   AF-A0A1F9KFM9-F1
#
_cell.length_a   1.000
_cell.length_b   1.000
_cell.length_c   1.000
_cell.angle_alpha   90.00
_cell.angle_beta   90.00
_cell.angle_gamma   90.00
#
_symmetry.space_group_name_H-M   'P 1'
#
loop_
_entity.id
_entity.type
_entity.pdbx_description
1 polymer ?
#
loop_
_entity_poly.entity_id
_entity_poly.type
_entity_poly.pdbx_seq_one_letter_code
_entity_poly.pdbx_strand_id
1 'polypeptide(L)'
;MIFPEKKPEGEEKAQSAPEPLPPRPEQISLLSMITSETSPQRAASLRLTEEGRELLKSDDHDKGLSRLEKALAIDSTNPYAYYYLAQAHHLLSHFTESLNFLEVIEGEFAQEPSWQARVLVLKGENLWARGLLDRADENYARALKLDPAHPVALERMIHISGESPAGLP
;
A
#
# COMPACT_ATOMS: atom_id res chain seq x y z
N MET A 1 -50.74 -46.60 15.64
CA MET A 1 -50.88 -45.53 14.63
C MET A 1 -49.73 -44.57 14.82
N ILE A 2 -49.11 -44.20 13.70
CA ILE A 2 -47.77 -43.62 13.55
C ILE A 2 -47.87 -42.10 13.70
N PHE A 3 -47.04 -41.49 14.52
CA PHE A 3 -46.82 -40.03 14.52
C PHE A 3 -45.59 -39.75 13.64
N PRO A 4 -45.67 -38.87 12.63
CA PRO A 4 -44.52 -38.55 11.80
C PRO A 4 -43.55 -37.62 12.56
N GLU A 5 -42.30 -38.05 12.69
CA GLU A 5 -41.18 -37.20 13.10
C GLU A 5 -40.94 -36.13 12.03
N LYS A 6 -41.13 -34.87 12.41
CA LYS A 6 -40.67 -33.71 11.64
C LYS A 6 -39.16 -33.57 11.85
N LYS A 7 -38.36 -33.95 10.84
CA LYS A 7 -36.95 -33.53 10.77
C LYS A 7 -36.89 -32.00 10.61
N PRO A 8 -36.06 -31.28 11.38
CA PRO A 8 -35.76 -29.90 11.04
C PRO A 8 -34.75 -29.89 9.89
N GLU A 9 -35.22 -29.53 8.70
CA GLU A 9 -34.38 -29.01 7.61
C GLU A 9 -33.93 -27.60 7.99
N GLY A 10 -32.80 -27.53 8.68
CA GLY A 10 -32.01 -26.32 8.82
C GLY A 10 -30.71 -26.56 8.08
N GLU A 11 -30.70 -26.33 6.77
CA GLU A 11 -29.46 -26.07 6.04
C GLU A 11 -28.90 -24.75 6.57
N GLU A 12 -28.19 -24.85 7.69
CA GLU A 12 -27.30 -23.82 8.18
C GLU A 12 -26.26 -23.61 7.08
N LYS A 13 -26.47 -22.57 6.26
CA LYS A 13 -25.47 -22.06 5.32
C LYS A 13 -24.15 -22.01 6.05
N ALA A 14 -23.28 -22.98 5.77
CA ALA A 14 -21.90 -22.96 6.19
C ALA A 14 -21.37 -21.59 5.77
N GLN A 15 -21.15 -20.72 6.76
CA GLN A 15 -20.45 -19.47 6.57
C GLN A 15 -19.05 -19.92 6.16
N SER A 16 -18.82 -19.98 4.85
CA SER A 16 -17.51 -20.18 4.26
C SER A 16 -16.61 -19.16 4.94
N ALA A 17 -15.63 -19.66 5.70
CA ALA A 17 -14.62 -18.82 6.32
C ALA A 17 -14.12 -17.82 5.26
N PRO A 18 -13.97 -16.52 5.61
CA PRO A 18 -13.50 -15.55 4.63
C PRO A 18 -12.20 -16.08 4.02
N GLU A 19 -12.16 -16.14 2.68
CA GLU A 19 -10.94 -16.55 1.99
C GLU A 19 -9.76 -15.71 2.50
N PRO A 20 -8.56 -16.32 2.65
CA PRO A 20 -7.39 -15.57 3.08
C PRO A 20 -7.20 -14.39 2.13
N LEU A 21 -7.08 -13.18 2.71
CA LEU A 21 -6.81 -11.98 1.92
C LEU A 21 -5.54 -12.21 1.08
N PRO A 22 -5.51 -11.76 -0.18
CA PRO A 22 -4.32 -11.86 -1.00
C PRO A 22 -3.12 -11.20 -0.29
N PRO A 23 -1.90 -11.73 -0.49
CA PRO A 23 -0.71 -11.18 0.14
C PRO A 23 -0.54 -9.71 -0.26
N ARG A 24 -0.23 -8.86 0.73
CA ARG A 24 0.00 -7.44 0.49
C ARG A 24 1.25 -7.26 -0.39
N PRO A 25 1.32 -6.20 -1.22
CA PRO A 25 2.48 -5.98 -2.09
C PRO A 25 3.82 -5.98 -1.36
N GLU A 26 3.89 -5.47 -0.13
CA GLU A 26 5.12 -5.49 0.67
C GLU A 26 5.45 -6.84 1.33
N GLN A 27 4.69 -7.89 1.05
CA GLN A 27 5.09 -9.27 1.36
C GLN A 27 5.64 -9.99 0.13
N ILE A 28 5.37 -9.45 -1.06
CA ILE A 28 5.80 -10.02 -2.33
C ILE A 28 7.15 -9.39 -2.70
N SER A 29 8.17 -10.23 -2.88
CA SER A 29 9.48 -9.77 -3.34
C SER A 29 9.38 -9.25 -4.77
N LEU A 30 9.95 -8.08 -5.07
CA LEU A 30 10.00 -7.58 -6.45
C LEU A 30 10.80 -8.48 -7.38
N LEU A 31 11.65 -9.36 -6.83
CA LEU A 31 12.38 -10.35 -7.61
C LEU A 31 11.45 -11.33 -8.32
N SER A 32 10.25 -11.59 -7.79
CA SER A 32 9.28 -12.47 -8.46
C SER A 32 8.70 -11.86 -9.73
N MET A 33 8.87 -10.55 -9.95
CA MET A 33 8.44 -9.86 -11.16
C MET A 33 9.45 -10.01 -12.31
N ILE A 34 10.65 -10.51 -12.03
CA ILE A 34 11.69 -10.72 -13.05
C ILE A 34 11.39 -12.02 -13.80
N THR A 35 10.96 -11.90 -15.05
CA THR A 35 10.67 -13.00 -15.97
C THR A 35 11.67 -13.06 -17.12
N SER A 36 11.57 -14.06 -18.00
CA SER A 36 12.35 -14.13 -19.24
C SER A 36 12.12 -12.93 -20.16
N GLU A 37 10.94 -12.32 -20.08
CA GLU A 37 10.54 -11.17 -20.91
C GLU A 37 11.00 -9.82 -20.33
N THR A 38 11.55 -9.83 -19.11
CA THR A 38 12.01 -8.60 -18.46
C THR A 38 13.34 -8.17 -19.07
N SER A 39 13.44 -6.91 -19.52
CA SER A 39 14.70 -6.38 -20.04
C SER A 39 15.81 -6.44 -18.97
N PRO A 40 17.08 -6.63 -19.35
CA PRO A 40 18.18 -6.65 -18.39
C PRO A 40 18.24 -5.41 -17.50
N GLN A 41 17.93 -4.23 -18.05
CA GLN A 41 17.87 -2.96 -17.34
C GLN A 41 16.75 -2.95 -16.30
N ARG A 42 15.51 -3.32 -16.69
CA ARG A 42 14.39 -3.41 -15.75
C ARG A 42 14.66 -4.44 -14.66
N ALA A 43 15.23 -5.59 -14.99
CA ALA A 43 15.59 -6.63 -14.03
C ALA A 43 16.65 -6.13 -13.02
N ALA A 44 17.67 -5.40 -13.48
CA ALA A 44 18.67 -4.80 -12.61
C ALA A 44 18.08 -3.71 -11.71
N SER A 45 17.21 -2.86 -12.25
CA SER A 45 16.49 -1.84 -11.48
C SER A 45 15.59 -2.48 -10.41
N LEU A 46 14.85 -3.54 -10.74
CA LEU A 46 14.01 -4.27 -9.78
C LEU A 46 14.84 -4.90 -8.65
N ARG A 47 16.03 -5.47 -8.94
CA ARG A 47 16.93 -6.00 -7.91
C ARG A 47 17.40 -4.91 -6.95
N LEU A 48 17.87 -3.78 -7.48
CA LEU A 48 18.28 -2.64 -6.65
C LEU A 48 17.11 -2.06 -5.86
N THR A 49 15.90 -2.08 -6.43
CA THR A 49 14.69 -1.64 -5.73
C THR A 49 14.39 -2.54 -4.55
N GLU A 50 14.48 -3.86 -4.73
CA GLU A 50 14.29 -4.82 -3.65
C GLU A 50 15.35 -4.66 -2.55
N GLU A 51 16.62 -4.49 -2.92
CA GLU A 51 17.68 -4.21 -1.95
C GLU A 51 17.41 -2.91 -1.17
N GLY A 52 16.96 -1.86 -1.86
CA GLY A 52 16.58 -0.59 -1.25
C GLY A 52 15.46 -0.76 -0.23
N ARG A 53 14.40 -1.48 -0.61
CA ARG A 53 13.28 -1.82 0.26
C ARG A 53 13.70 -2.59 1.52
N GLU A 54 14.56 -3.61 1.40
CA GLU A 54 15.03 -4.38 2.56
C GLU A 54 15.92 -3.53 3.49
N LEU A 55 16.69 -2.58 2.94
CA LEU A 55 17.43 -1.59 3.74
C LEU A 55 16.49 -0.64 4.49
N LEU A 56 15.41 -0.17 3.86
CA LEU A 56 14.41 0.66 4.54
C LEU A 56 13.75 -0.08 5.72
N LYS A 57 13.43 -1.36 5.56
CA LYS A 57 12.90 -2.19 6.67
C LYS A 57 13.89 -2.38 7.82
N SER A 58 15.19 -2.27 7.52
CA SER A 58 16.27 -2.41 8.50
C SER A 58 16.68 -1.07 9.12
N ASP A 59 15.90 0.00 8.91
CA ASP A 59 16.16 1.39 9.35
C ASP A 59 17.43 2.02 8.74
N ASP A 60 18.01 1.37 7.73
CA ASP A 60 19.22 1.79 7.00
C ASP A 60 18.85 2.78 5.87
N HIS A 61 18.10 3.84 6.21
CA HIS A 61 17.41 4.72 5.25
C HIS A 61 18.34 5.35 4.19
N ASP A 62 19.51 5.85 4.58
CA ASP A 62 20.48 6.47 3.66
C ASP A 62 20.99 5.48 2.61
N LYS A 63 21.28 4.23 3.02
CA LYS A 63 21.71 3.18 2.09
C LYS A 63 20.55 2.77 1.18
N GLY A 64 19.34 2.66 1.74
CA GLY A 64 18.13 2.38 0.99
C GLY A 64 17.92 3.40 -0.13
N LEU A 65 17.99 4.69 0.20
CA LEU A 65 17.87 5.80 -0.74
C LEU A 65 18.92 5.70 -1.86
N SER A 66 20.19 5.45 -1.53
CA SER A 66 21.25 5.28 -2.54
C SER A 66 21.00 4.09 -3.49
N ARG A 67 20.45 2.97 -3.00
CA ARG A 67 20.10 1.82 -3.87
C ARG A 67 18.96 2.18 -4.82
N LEU A 68 17.96 2.90 -4.32
CA LEU A 68 16.80 3.28 -5.10
C LEU A 68 17.11 4.34 -6.17
N GLU A 69 17.97 5.32 -5.87
CA GLU A 69 18.47 6.28 -6.85
C GLU A 69 19.23 5.57 -7.99
N LYS A 70 20.07 4.58 -7.65
CA LYS A 70 20.74 3.75 -8.65
C LYS A 70 19.76 2.93 -9.47
N ALA A 71 18.68 2.43 -8.87
CA ALA A 71 17.63 1.71 -9.59
C ALA A 71 17.01 2.59 -10.68
N LEU A 72 16.70 3.86 -10.37
CA LEU A 72 16.17 4.82 -11.35
C LEU A 72 17.20 5.31 -12.36
N ALA A 73 18.48 5.38 -12.00
CA ALA A 73 19.55 5.68 -12.95
C ALA A 73 19.69 4.58 -14.03
N ILE A 74 19.36 3.33 -13.69
CA ILE A 74 19.36 2.20 -14.63
C ILE A 74 18.07 2.14 -15.44
N ASP A 75 16.92 2.32 -14.78
CA ASP A 75 15.61 2.35 -15.42
C ASP A 75 14.74 3.41 -14.75
N SER A 76 14.64 4.58 -15.40
CA SER A 76 13.89 5.72 -14.91
C SER A 76 12.37 5.56 -15.02
N THR A 77 11.90 4.42 -15.54
CA THR A 77 10.48 4.10 -15.72
C THR A 77 10.00 3.01 -14.75
N ASN A 78 10.82 2.63 -13.76
CA ASN A 78 10.45 1.65 -12.74
C ASN A 78 9.56 2.29 -11.65
N PRO A 79 8.24 2.03 -11.62
CA PRO A 79 7.34 2.69 -10.69
C PRO A 79 7.56 2.25 -9.23
N TYR A 80 8.08 1.03 -9.02
CA TYR A 80 8.39 0.52 -7.69
C TYR A 80 9.54 1.29 -7.05
N ALA A 81 10.56 1.67 -7.83
CA ALA A 81 11.69 2.44 -7.34
C ALA A 81 11.25 3.84 -6.88
N TYR A 82 10.37 4.50 -7.64
CA TYR A 82 9.78 5.78 -7.21
C TYR A 82 8.93 5.65 -5.94
N TYR A 83 8.11 4.60 -5.83
CA TYR A 83 7.33 4.37 -4.61
C TYR A 83 8.24 4.21 -3.38
N TYR A 84 9.29 3.38 -3.48
CA TYR A 84 10.19 3.19 -2.36
C TYR A 84 11.09 4.41 -2.09
N LEU A 85 11.40 5.24 -3.08
CA LEU A 85 12.02 6.55 -2.84
C LEU A 85 11.10 7.46 -2.05
N ALA A 86 9.83 7.54 -2.43
CA ALA A 86 8.85 8.29 -1.67
C ALA A 86 8.78 7.79 -0.23
N GLN A 87 8.74 6.47 -0.03
CA GLN A 87 8.74 5.89 1.31
C GLN A 87 10.02 6.25 2.10
N ALA A 88 11.20 6.20 1.48
CA ALA A 88 12.45 6.61 2.10
C ALA A 88 12.40 8.10 2.54
N HIS A 89 11.92 8.98 1.67
CA HIS A 89 11.74 10.40 1.97
C HIS A 89 10.72 10.63 3.10
N HIS A 90 9.61 9.89 3.10
CA HIS A 90 8.64 9.94 4.19
C HIS A 90 9.28 9.56 5.54
N LEU A 91 10.03 8.44 5.59
CA LEU A 91 10.73 7.98 6.79
C LEU A 91 11.77 8.99 7.29
N LEU A 92 12.38 9.75 6.37
CA LEU A 92 13.30 10.85 6.66
C LEU A 92 12.59 12.19 6.94
N SER A 93 11.25 12.20 7.04
CA SER A 93 10.42 13.40 7.23
C SER A 93 10.50 14.45 6.09
N HIS A 94 10.99 14.06 4.92
CA HIS A 94 11.01 14.85 3.69
C HIS A 94 9.68 14.71 2.93
N PHE A 95 8.60 15.19 3.55
CA PHE A 95 7.24 14.90 3.08
C PHE A 95 6.90 15.52 1.71
N THR A 96 7.50 16.67 1.37
CA THR A 96 7.28 17.31 0.07
C THR A 96 7.92 16.50 -1.05
N GLU A 97 9.16 16.07 -0.84
CA GLU A 97 9.91 15.24 -1.78
C GLU A 97 9.21 13.89 -1.98
N SER A 98 8.74 13.28 -0.90
CA SER A 98 7.93 12.06 -0.97
C SER A 98 6.70 12.25 -1.87
N LEU A 99 5.95 13.34 -1.69
CA LEU A 99 4.77 13.62 -2.53
C LEU A 99 5.13 13.82 -4.00
N ASN A 100 6.23 14.51 -4.30
CA ASN A 100 6.69 14.70 -5.67
C ASN A 100 6.98 13.36 -6.36
N PHE A 101 7.64 12.42 -5.68
CA PHE A 101 7.88 11.08 -6.25
C PHE A 101 6.58 10.28 -6.45
N LEU A 102 5.60 10.41 -5.56
CA LEU A 102 4.28 9.76 -5.69
C LEU A 102 3.43 10.35 -6.82
N GLU A 103 3.69 11.59 -7.22
CA GLU A 103 3.05 12.22 -8.38
C GLU A 103 3.60 11.65 -9.70
N VAL A 104 4.90 11.36 -9.77
CA VAL A 104 5.53 10.77 -10.98
C VAL A 104 4.91 9.42 -11.36
N ILE A 105 4.53 8.62 -10.37
CA ILE A 105 3.92 7.28 -10.56
C ILE A 105 2.40 7.29 -10.46
N GLU A 106 1.78 8.46 -10.58
CA GLU A 106 0.32 8.54 -10.57
C GLU A 106 -0.27 7.81 -11.78
N GLY A 107 -1.08 6.80 -11.51
CA GLY A 107 -1.72 5.99 -12.56
C GLY A 107 -0.92 4.77 -13.02
N GLU A 108 0.37 4.67 -12.71
CA GLU A 108 1.20 3.52 -13.08
C GLU A 108 0.64 2.19 -12.53
N PHE A 109 0.00 2.24 -11.36
CA PHE A 109 -0.62 1.09 -10.70
C PHE A 109 -2.13 0.97 -10.93
N ALA A 110 -2.70 1.60 -11.96
CA ALA A 110 -4.16 1.60 -12.19
C ALA A 110 -4.76 0.18 -12.36
N GLN A 111 -3.96 -0.80 -12.81
CA GLN A 111 -4.36 -2.20 -12.94
C GLN A 111 -3.92 -3.07 -11.75
N GLU A 112 -3.31 -2.47 -10.74
CA GLU A 112 -2.80 -3.13 -9.53
C GLU A 112 -3.41 -2.48 -8.29
N PRO A 113 -4.69 -2.79 -7.95
CA PRO A 113 -5.43 -2.09 -6.90
C PRO A 113 -4.70 -2.07 -5.55
N SER A 114 -4.01 -3.15 -5.21
CA SER A 114 -3.22 -3.23 -3.98
C SER A 114 -2.03 -2.27 -3.97
N TRP A 115 -1.34 -2.08 -5.10
CA TRP A 115 -0.28 -1.07 -5.20
C TRP A 115 -0.83 0.35 -5.23
N GLN A 116 -1.93 0.56 -5.94
CA GLN A 116 -2.58 1.86 -5.99
C GLN A 116 -3.10 2.29 -4.60
N ALA A 117 -3.65 1.36 -3.81
CA ALA A 117 -4.04 1.61 -2.42
C ALA A 117 -2.85 2.09 -1.58
N ARG A 118 -1.67 1.48 -1.75
CA ARG A 118 -0.45 1.87 -1.03
C ARG A 118 0.05 3.25 -1.40
N VAL A 119 0.02 3.60 -2.69
CA VAL A 119 0.36 4.96 -3.13
C VAL A 119 -0.57 5.97 -2.46
N LEU A 120 -1.87 5.70 -2.42
CA LEU A 120 -2.85 6.56 -1.77
C LEU A 120 -2.60 6.67 -0.26
N VAL A 121 -2.32 5.57 0.43
CA VAL A 121 -1.99 5.59 1.86
C VAL A 121 -0.76 6.43 2.15
N LEU A 122 0.32 6.22 1.40
CA LEU A 122 1.55 6.99 1.60
C LEU A 122 1.34 8.47 1.26
N LYS A 123 0.56 8.80 0.22
CA LYS A 123 0.13 10.20 -0.03
C LYS A 123 -0.61 10.76 1.19
N GLY A 124 -1.54 10.01 1.77
CA GLY A 124 -2.29 10.38 2.98
C GLY A 124 -1.38 10.63 4.19
N GLU A 125 -0.42 9.74 4.47
CA GLU A 125 0.55 9.89 5.57
C GLU A 125 1.39 11.15 5.44
N ASN A 126 1.90 11.42 4.23
CA ASN A 126 2.67 12.64 3.96
C ASN A 126 1.81 13.92 4.07
N LEU A 127 0.56 13.89 3.59
CA LEU A 127 -0.35 15.03 3.71
C LEU A 127 -0.72 15.30 5.16
N TRP A 128 -0.99 14.24 5.93
CA TRP A 128 -1.31 14.36 7.35
C TRP A 128 -0.13 14.91 8.16
N ALA A 129 1.09 14.41 7.90
CA ALA A 129 2.30 14.92 8.55
C ALA A 129 2.55 16.42 8.27
N ARG A 130 1.98 16.92 7.17
CA ARG A 130 1.99 18.34 6.80
C ARG A 130 0.78 19.14 7.30
N GLY A 131 -0.12 18.53 8.09
CA GLY A 131 -1.33 19.16 8.60
C GLY A 131 -2.45 19.34 7.58
N LEU A 132 -2.35 18.74 6.40
CA LEU A 132 -3.37 18.81 5.34
C LEU A 132 -4.39 17.68 5.52
N LEU A 133 -5.12 17.72 6.64
CA LEU A 133 -5.95 16.62 7.14
C LEU A 133 -7.06 16.22 6.16
N ASP A 134 -7.85 17.17 5.64
CA ASP A 134 -8.93 16.88 4.68
C ASP A 134 -8.43 16.08 3.46
N ARG A 135 -7.27 16.48 2.92
CA ARG A 135 -6.66 15.81 1.77
C ARG A 135 -6.09 14.45 2.14
N ALA A 136 -5.59 14.28 3.36
CA ALA A 136 -5.14 12.98 3.85
C ALA A 136 -6.31 12.01 3.94
N ASP A 137 -7.43 12.46 4.49
CA ASP A 137 -8.65 11.67 4.68
C ASP A 137 -9.26 11.22 3.35
N GLU A 138 -9.30 12.12 2.37
CA GLU A 138 -9.69 11.77 1.00
C GLU A 138 -8.83 10.63 0.42
N ASN A 139 -7.52 10.66 0.67
CA ASN A 139 -6.61 9.62 0.18
C ASN A 139 -6.82 8.29 0.92
N TYR A 140 -6.97 8.31 2.25
CA TYR A 140 -7.27 7.10 3.02
C TYR A 140 -8.63 6.49 2.62
N ALA A 141 -9.66 7.31 2.42
CA ALA A 141 -10.97 6.84 1.96
C ALA A 141 -10.90 6.22 0.55
N ARG A 142 -10.10 6.81 -0.36
CA ARG A 142 -9.85 6.22 -1.69
C ARG A 142 -9.06 4.91 -1.59
N ALA A 143 -8.08 4.81 -0.68
CA ALA A 143 -7.34 3.58 -0.46
C ALA A 143 -8.25 2.45 0.01
N LEU A 144 -9.16 2.72 0.96
CA LEU A 144 -10.12 1.72 1.47
C LEU A 144 -11.15 1.26 0.43
N LYS A 145 -11.42 2.06 -0.62
CA LYS A 145 -12.24 1.60 -1.75
C LYS A 145 -11.52 0.54 -2.59
N LEU A 146 -10.18 0.56 -2.62
CA LEU A 146 -9.35 -0.39 -3.38
C LEU A 146 -8.93 -1.59 -2.53
N ASP A 147 -8.61 -1.35 -1.26
CA ASP A 147 -8.27 -2.36 -0.26
C ASP A 147 -9.00 -2.04 1.05
N PRO A 148 -10.23 -2.57 1.24
CA PRO A 148 -11.04 -2.33 2.44
C PRO A 148 -10.39 -2.79 3.75
N ALA A 149 -9.38 -3.66 3.67
CA ALA A 149 -8.67 -4.20 4.82
C ALA A 149 -7.27 -3.56 4.99
N HIS A 150 -6.98 -2.45 4.32
CA HIS A 150 -5.70 -1.77 4.45
C HIS A 150 -5.53 -1.26 5.90
N PRO A 151 -4.56 -1.77 6.67
CA PRO A 151 -4.49 -1.56 8.12
C PRO A 151 -4.33 -0.09 8.49
N VAL A 152 -3.40 0.61 7.84
CA VAL A 152 -3.14 2.03 8.09
C VAL A 152 -4.38 2.89 7.76
N ALA A 153 -4.97 2.73 6.57
CA ALA A 153 -6.14 3.53 6.20
C ALA A 153 -7.35 3.26 7.11
N LEU A 154 -7.52 2.02 7.55
CA LEU A 154 -8.60 1.63 8.47
C LEU A 154 -8.39 2.26 9.85
N GLU A 155 -7.18 2.16 10.40
CA GLU A 155 -6.82 2.80 11.68
C GLU A 155 -7.12 4.31 11.64
N ARG A 156 -6.75 4.97 10.54
CA ARG A 156 -6.97 6.41 10.37
C ARG A 156 -8.46 6.77 10.29
N MET A 157 -9.27 6.00 9.57
CA MET A 157 -10.71 6.23 9.49
C MET A 157 -11.45 5.95 10.81
N ILE A 158 -11.00 4.95 11.58
CA ILE A 158 -11.55 4.69 12.92
C ILE A 158 -11.29 5.87 13.84
N HIS A 159 -10.07 6.41 13.82
CA HIS A 159 -9.71 7.57 14.63
C HIS A 159 -10.58 8.80 14.28
N ILE A 160 -10.75 9.10 12.99
CA ILE A 160 -11.61 10.20 12.52
C ILE A 160 -13.08 10.02 12.94
N SER A 161 -13.60 8.79 12.82
CA SER A 161 -14.98 8.49 13.21
C SER A 161 -15.20 8.61 14.71
N GLY A 162 -14.16 8.32 15.51
CA GLY A 162 -14.14 8.51 16.97
C GLY A 162 -13.96 9.96 17.39
N GLU A 163 -13.30 10.79 16.58
CA GLU A 163 -13.12 12.24 16.77
C GLU A 163 -14.22 13.07 16.10
N SER A 164 -15.47 12.56 16.06
CA SER A 164 -16.61 13.40 15.66
C SER A 164 -16.56 14.73 16.41
N PRO A 165 -16.64 15.89 15.72
CA PRO A 165 -16.69 17.20 16.37
C PRO A 165 -18.08 17.41 16.99
N ALA A 166 -18.45 16.56 17.93
CA ALA A 166 -19.55 16.76 18.86
C ALA A 166 -18.98 17.43 20.13
N GLY A 167 -18.48 18.65 19.97
CA GLY A 167 -17.82 19.34 21.08
C GLY A 167 -17.13 20.64 20.69
N LEU A 168 -17.83 21.54 19.99
CA LEU A 168 -17.54 22.96 20.15
C LEU A 168 -18.72 23.57 20.93
N PRO A 169 -18.46 24.29 22.04
CA PRO A 169 -19.51 24.89 22.86
C PRO A 169 -20.31 25.97 22.12
#